data_AF-A0A1F7L786-F1
#
_entry.id   AF-A0A1F7L786-F1
#
_cell.length_a   1.000
_cell.length_b   1.000
_cell.length_c   1.000
_cell.angle_alpha   90.00
_cell.angle_beta   90.00
_cell.angle_gamma   90.00
#
_symmetry.space_group_name_H-M   'P 1'
#
loop_
_entity.id
_entity.type
_entity.pdbx_description
1 polymer ?
#
loop_
_entity_poly.entity_id
_entity_poly.type
_entity_poly.pdbx_seq_one_letter_code
_entity_poly.pdbx_strand_id
1 'polypeptide(L)' 'MALMLTTLSCACSRDPERRHGPYFEWTYKVAGKTVYHRLSPPEARIYNEGAAEYRKLKSLLRRLENVSRRALAYQARRA' A
#
# COMPACT_ATOMS: atom_id res chain seq x y z
N MET A 1 10.25 11.90 34.70
CA MET A 1 11.27 11.17 33.91
C MET A 1 10.77 11.05 32.48
N ALA A 2 11.00 12.08 31.66
CA ALA A 2 10.71 12.02 30.24
C ALA A 2 11.93 11.36 29.56
N LEU A 3 11.75 10.16 29.03
CA LEU A 3 12.73 9.51 28.18
C LEU A 3 12.86 10.36 26.90
N MET A 4 13.85 11.25 26.89
CA MET A 4 14.37 11.82 25.65
C MET A 4 14.86 10.67 24.78
N LEU A 5 14.10 10.32 23.74
CA LEU A 5 14.69 9.62 22.61
C LEU A 5 15.75 10.56 22.05
N THR A 6 17.01 10.25 22.31
CA THR A 6 18.15 10.87 21.64
C THR A 6 17.98 10.59 20.15
N THR A 7 17.54 11.61 19.41
CA THR A 7 17.72 11.63 17.97
C THR A 7 19.22 11.55 17.74
N LEU A 8 19.70 10.35 17.38
CA LEU A 8 21.04 10.15 16.85
C LEU A 8 21.30 11.28 15.84
N SER A 9 22.48 11.89 15.96
CA SER A 9 22.92 13.11 15.29
C SER A 9 23.09 12.97 13.77
N CYS A 10 22.14 12.32 13.09
CA CYS A 10 22.11 12.12 11.65
C CYS A 10 22.14 13.46 10.93
N ALA A 11 23.01 13.60 9.93
CA ALA A 11 23.05 14.78 9.08
C ALA A 11 21.70 15.02 8.36
N CYS A 12 20.94 13.95 8.11
CA CYS A 12 19.60 13.98 7.52
C CYS A 12 18.55 14.80 8.30
N SER A 13 18.74 15.02 9.61
CA SER A 13 17.81 15.83 10.41
C SER A 13 18.06 17.34 10.27
N ARG A 14 19.27 17.73 9.87
CA ARG A 14 19.71 19.14 9.79
C ARG A 14 19.85 19.64 8.36
N ASP A 15 20.14 18.74 7.42
CA ASP A 15 20.38 19.05 6.02
C ASP A 15 19.38 18.30 5.12
N PRO A 16 18.41 19.00 4.49
CA PRO A 16 17.46 18.41 3.56
C PRO A 16 18.09 17.64 2.40
N GLU A 17 19.28 18.04 1.93
CA GLU A 17 19.99 17.37 0.83
C GLU A 17 20.63 16.05 1.27
N ARG A 18 20.79 15.84 2.58
CA ARG A 18 21.30 14.59 3.17
C ARG A 18 20.20 13.69 3.69
N ARG A 19 18.94 13.97 3.34
CA ARG A 19 17.84 13.06 3.66
C ARG A 19 18.09 11.72 3.00
N HIS A 20 17.75 10.67 3.73
CA HIS A 20 17.80 9.34 3.17
C HIS A 20 16.93 9.27 1.92
N GLY A 21 17.47 8.61 0.89
CA GLY A 21 16.81 8.51 -0.40
C GLY A 21 15.44 7.84 -0.30
N PRO A 22 14.65 7.89 -1.38
CA PRO A 22 13.45 7.10 -1.44
C PRO A 22 13.82 5.62 -1.36
N TYR A 23 13.35 4.95 -0.31
CA TYR A 23 13.44 3.50 -0.18
C TYR A 23 12.28 2.89 -0.95
N PHE A 24 12.57 2.41 -2.17
CA PHE A 24 11.61 1.63 -2.93
C PHE A 24 11.67 0.18 -2.46
N GLU A 25 10.88 -0.12 -1.45
CA GLU A 25 10.79 -1.46 -0.87
C GLU A 25 9.42 -2.04 -1.12
N TRP A 26 9.41 -3.27 -1.60
CA TRP A 26 8.20 -4.04 -1.80
C TRP A 26 8.25 -5.29 -0.95
N THR A 27 7.22 -5.46 -0.11
CA THR A 27 7.04 -6.65 0.69
C THR A 27 5.72 -7.31 0.37
N TYR A 28 5.72 -8.64 0.35
CA TYR A 28 4.52 -9.44 0.12
C TYR A 28 4.61 -10.77 0.87
N LYS A 29 3.50 -11.51 0.93
CA LYS A 29 3.42 -12.79 1.64
C LYS A 29 3.45 -13.96 0.66
N VAL A 30 4.30 -14.94 0.92
CA VAL A 30 4.32 -16.25 0.23
C VAL A 30 4.31 -17.33 1.29
N ALA A 31 3.30 -18.21 1.28
CA ALA A 31 3.12 -19.27 2.27
C ALA A 31 3.28 -18.79 3.73
N GLY A 32 2.67 -17.64 4.05
CA GLY A 32 2.72 -17.01 5.38
C GLY A 32 4.01 -16.23 5.70
N LYS A 33 5.09 -16.41 4.93
CA LYS A 33 6.37 -15.71 5.12
C LYS A 33 6.38 -14.36 4.40
N THR A 34 7.01 -13.36 5.01
CA THR A 34 7.26 -12.07 4.35
C THR A 34 8.44 -12.22 3.40
N VAL A 35 8.20 -11.96 2.13
CA VAL A 35 9.24 -11.75 1.12
C VAL A 35 9.50 -10.24 1.03
N TYR A 36 10.77 -9.87 1.10
CA TYR A 36 11.23 -8.50 0.92
C TYR A 36 11.96 -8.38 -0.41
N HIS A 37 11.70 -7.29 -1.13
CA HIS A 37 12.36 -6.98 -2.37
C HIS A 37 12.63 -5.48 -2.47
N ARG A 38 13.87 -5.10 -2.75
CA ARG A 38 14.25 -3.71 -2.98
C ARG A 38 14.20 -3.43 -4.48
N LEU A 39 13.43 -2.42 -4.85
CA LEU A 39 13.22 -2.01 -6.24
C LEU A 39 14.22 -0.92 -6.63
N SER A 40 14.65 -0.96 -7.88
CA SER A 40 15.27 0.19 -8.54
C SER A 40 14.22 1.28 -8.82
N PRO A 41 14.62 2.55 -9.04
CA PRO A 41 13.66 3.61 -9.36
C PRO A 41 12.76 3.32 -10.59
N PRO A 42 13.26 2.75 -11.71
CA PRO A 42 12.41 2.36 -12.82
C PRO A 42 11.38 1.27 -12.46
N GLU A 43 11.78 0.25 -11.69
CA GLU A 43 10.89 -0.82 -11.23
C GLU A 43 9.83 -0.28 -10.26
N ALA A 44 10.20 0.67 -9.39
CA ALA A 44 9.27 1.32 -8.48
C ALA A 44 8.16 2.07 -9.22
N ARG A 45 8.48 2.71 -10.35
CA ARG A 45 7.48 3.36 -11.20
C ARG A 45 6.49 2.34 -11.78
N ILE A 46 7.00 1.25 -12.37
CA ILE A 46 6.16 0.18 -12.91
C ILE A 46 5.26 -0.41 -11.82
N TYR A 47 5.83 -0.67 -10.63
CA TYR A 47 5.08 -1.19 -9.50
C TYR A 47 3.99 -0.22 -9.04
N ASN A 48 4.26 1.08 -8.99
CA ASN A 48 3.29 2.10 -8.60
C ASN A 48 2.11 2.20 -9.57
N GLU A 49 2.36 2.11 -10.87
CA GLU A 49 1.32 2.06 -11.90
C GLU A 49 0.43 0.82 -11.72
N GLY A 50 1.04 -0.36 -11.57
CA GLY A 50 0.31 -1.60 -11.27
C GLY A 50 -0.49 -1.52 -9.97
N ALA A 51 0.06 -0.91 -8.92
CA ALA A 51 -0.64 -0.71 -7.65
C ALA A 51 -1.84 0.25 -7.80
N ALA A 52 -1.77 1.24 -8.69
CA ALA A 52 -2.91 2.11 -8.99
C ALA A 52 -4.05 1.33 -9.67
N GLU A 53 -3.74 0.54 -10.69
CA GLU A 53 -4.72 -0.31 -11.39
C GLU A 53 -5.34 -1.35 -10.45
N TYR A 54 -4.53 -1.96 -9.59
CA TYR A 54 -5.03 -2.91 -8.59
C TYR A 54 -6.03 -2.27 -7.60
N ARG A 55 -5.81 -1.01 -7.19
CA ARG A 55 -6.78 -0.27 -6.35
C ARG A 55 -8.09 -0.01 -7.11
N LYS A 56 -8.02 0.34 -8.39
CA LYS A 56 -9.20 0.52 -9.25
C LYS A 56 -9.99 -0.79 -9.38
N LEU A 57 -9.30 -1.90 -9.68
CA LEU A 57 -9.91 -3.22 -9.76
C LEU A 57 -10.64 -3.60 -8.47
N LYS A 58 -10.00 -3.43 -7.31
CA LYS A 58 -10.65 -3.68 -6.01
C LYS A 58 -11.89 -2.81 -5.79
N SER A 59 -11.88 -1.57 -6.25
CA SER A 59 -13.05 -0.68 -6.17
C SER A 59 -14.20 -1.19 -7.04
N LEU A 60 -13.90 -1.63 -8.27
CA LEU A 60 -14.90 -2.20 -9.18
C LEU A 60 -15.50 -3.49 -8.64
N LEU A 61 -14.68 -4.39 -8.10
CA LEU A 61 -15.15 -5.64 -7.48
C LEU A 61 -16.10 -5.37 -6.30
N ARG A 62 -15.77 -4.42 -5.42
CA ARG A 62 -16.69 -4.02 -4.34
C ARG A 62 -18.01 -3.46 -4.86
N ARG A 63 -17.97 -2.66 -5.93
CA ARG A 63 -19.18 -2.11 -6.55
C ARG A 63 -20.05 -3.21 -7.13
N LEU A 64 -19.45 -4.17 -7.83
CA LEU A 64 -20.15 -5.34 -8.35
C LEU A 64 -20.83 -6.12 -7.22
N GLU A 65 -20.07 -6.44 -6.16
CA GLU A 65 -20.60 -7.14 -4.99
C GLU A 65 -21.80 -6.42 -4.37
N ASN A 66 -21.72 -5.10 -4.22
CA ASN A 66 -22.82 -4.29 -3.69
C ASN A 66 -24.07 -4.35 -4.57
N VAL A 67 -23.90 -4.31 -5.89
CA VAL A 67 -25.03 -4.45 -6.84
C VAL A 67 -25.65 -5.84 -6.72
N SER A 68 -24.85 -6.90 -6.66
CA SER A 68 -25.34 -8.26 -6.46
C SER A 68 -26.13 -8.42 -5.16
N ARG A 69 -25.61 -7.89 -4.03
CA ARG A 69 -26.31 -7.91 -2.73
C ARG A 69 -27.64 -7.17 -2.78
N ARG A 70 -27.70 -6.02 -3.46
CA ARG A 70 -28.95 -5.25 -3.65
C ARG A 70 -29.97 -6.00 -4.48
N ALA A 71 -29.53 -6.68 -5.55
CA ALA A 71 -30.41 -7.48 -6.39
C ALA A 71 -31.05 -8.63 -5.59
N LEU A 72 -30.25 -9.35 -4.79
CA LEU A 72 -30.75 -10.40 -3.90
C LEU A 72 -31.76 -9.87 -2.89
N ALA A 73 -31.44 -8.74 -2.23
CA ALA A 73 -32.35 -8.13 -1.27
C ALA A 73 -33.68 -7.67 -1.92
N TYR A 74 -33.63 -7.20 -3.17
CA TYR A 74 -34.83 -6.85 -3.93
C TYR A 74 -35.68 -8.09 -4.25
N GLN A 75 -35.06 -9.18 -4.71
CA GLN A 75 -35.78 -10.42 -5.01
C GLN A 75 -36.43 -11.03 -3.75
N ALA A 76 -35.74 -11.01 -2.62
CA ALA A 76 -36.28 -11.50 -1.35
C ALA A 76 -37.49 -10.69 -0.85
N ARG A 77 -37.61 -9.41 -1.23
CA ARG A 77 -38.80 -8.59 -0.90
C ARG A 77 -39.99 -8.82 -1.83
N ARG A 78 -39.76 -9.47 -2.98
CA ARG A 78 -40.79 -9.75 -3.99
C ARG A 78 -41.38 -11.15 -3.89
N ALA A 79 -40.67 -12.07 -3.26
CA ALA A 79 -41.18 -13.38 -2.87
C ALA A 79 -42.06 -13.26 -1.61
#